data_AF-A0A8S3DWU2-F1
#
_entry.id   AF-A0A8S3DWU2-F1
#
_cell.length_a   1.000
_cell.length_b   1.000
_cell.length_c   1.000
_cell.angle_alpha   90.00
_cell.angle_beta   90.00
_cell.angle_gamma   90.00
#
_symmetry.space_group_name_H-M   'P 1'
#
loop_
_entity.id
_entity.type
_entity.pdbx_description
1 polymer ?
#
loop_
_entity_poly.entity_id
_entity_poly.type
_entity_poly.pdbx_seq_one_letter_code
_entity_poly.pdbx_strand_id
1 'polypeptide(L)'
;QQIVRSIGEDDTSSEIASFALFNDLIVIAYRNQLLRQFDWRTSTCLRTWKSVHKNTITCMTFNPSGSLLATGGADFTVKIW
;
A
#
# COMPACT_ATOMS: atom_id res chain seq x y z
N GLN A 1 6.67 16.00 -19.04
CA GLN A 1 6.21 14.62 -18.84
C GLN A 1 4.75 14.67 -18.42
N GLN A 2 3.92 13.76 -18.92
CA GLN A 2 2.49 13.72 -18.62
C GLN A 2 2.24 12.71 -17.50
N ILE A 3 1.38 13.08 -16.53
CA ILE A 3 0.88 12.14 -15.52
C ILE A 3 0.00 11.11 -16.22
N VAL A 4 0.39 9.83 -16.17
CA VAL A 4 -0.37 8.72 -16.78
C VAL A 4 -1.60 8.39 -15.93
N ARG A 5 -1.46 8.45 -14.61
CA ARG A 5 -2.55 8.16 -13.67
C ARG A 5 -2.27 8.69 -12.26
N SER A 6 -3.34 8.94 -11.51
CA SER A 6 -3.33 9.20 -10.07
C SER A 6 -4.17 8.11 -9.37
N ILE A 7 -3.63 7.49 -8.32
CA ILE A 7 -4.28 6.43 -7.55
C ILE A 7 -4.22 6.81 -6.07
N GLY A 8 -5.33 6.64 -5.36
CA GLY A 8 -5.46 6.98 -3.95
C GLY A 8 -6.91 6.85 -3.49
N GLU A 9 -7.19 7.30 -2.27
CA GLU A 9 -8.58 7.56 -1.86
C GLU A 9 -8.97 8.98 -2.28
N ASP A 10 -10.22 9.15 -2.71
CA ASP A 10 -10.85 10.47 -2.81
C ASP A 10 -11.29 11.00 -1.44
N ASP A 11 -11.39 10.11 -0.44
CA ASP A 11 -11.74 10.44 0.94
C ASP A 11 -10.50 10.88 1.73
N THR A 12 -10.55 12.07 2.31
CA THR A 12 -9.43 12.77 2.97
C THR A 12 -9.08 12.25 4.35
N SER A 13 -9.61 11.09 4.75
CA SER A 13 -9.54 10.60 6.13
C SER A 13 -8.13 10.20 6.58
N SER A 14 -7.17 9.99 5.67
CA SER A 14 -5.78 9.70 6.04
C SER A 14 -4.77 9.96 4.92
N GLU A 15 -3.54 10.29 5.32
CA GLU A 15 -2.42 10.49 4.40
C GLU A 15 -1.73 9.18 4.02
N ILE A 16 -1.20 9.12 2.80
CA ILE A 16 -0.35 8.03 2.34
C ILE A 16 0.97 8.06 3.12
N ALA A 17 1.32 6.95 3.76
CA ALA A 17 2.55 6.78 4.52
C ALA A 17 3.65 6.10 3.71
N SER A 18 3.28 5.10 2.92
CA SER A 18 4.19 4.33 2.07
C SER A 18 3.41 3.70 0.92
N PHE A 19 4.10 3.35 -0.17
CA PHE A 19 3.53 2.56 -1.26
C PHE A 19 4.57 1.57 -1.81
N ALA A 20 4.10 0.52 -2.47
CA ALA A 20 4.93 -0.42 -3.20
C ALA A 20 4.26 -0.75 -4.53
N LEU A 21 5.04 -0.82 -5.62
CA LEU A 21 4.56 -1.13 -6.97
C LEU A 21 5.18 -2.45 -7.44
N PHE A 22 4.37 -3.32 -8.02
CA PHE A 22 4.82 -4.53 -8.71
C PHE A 22 3.93 -4.80 -9.94
N ASN A 23 4.52 -4.69 -11.13
CA ASN A 23 3.80 -4.76 -12.40
C ASN A 23 2.60 -3.80 -12.45
N ASP A 24 1.39 -4.34 -12.55
CA ASP A 24 0.13 -3.60 -12.61
C ASP A 24 -0.49 -3.37 -11.22
N LEU A 25 0.14 -3.87 -10.17
CA LEU A 25 -0.33 -3.77 -8.79
C LEU A 25 0.39 -2.65 -8.04
N ILE A 26 -0.38 -1.82 -7.36
CA ILE A 26 0.16 -0.88 -6.37
C ILE A 26 -0.49 -1.17 -5.01
N VAL A 27 0.31 -1.23 -3.96
CA VAL A 27 -0.15 -1.31 -2.58
C VAL A 27 0.16 0.00 -1.89
N ILE A 28 -0.86 0.61 -1.30
CA ILE A 28 -0.79 1.89 -0.60
C ILE A 28 -1.07 1.63 0.87
N ALA A 29 -0.16 2.08 1.72
CA ALA A 29 -0.35 2.11 3.16
C ALA A 29 -0.65 3.54 3.61
N TYR A 30 -1.64 3.68 4.47
CA TYR A 30 -2.09 4.96 5.01
C TYR A 30 -1.72 5.08 6.49
N ARG A 31 -1.64 6.31 7.01
CA ARG A 31 -1.29 6.56 8.42
C ARG A 31 -2.26 5.92 9.40
N ASN A 32 -3.53 5.77 9.02
CA ASN A 32 -4.58 5.09 9.79
C ASN A 32 -4.50 3.55 9.77
N GLN A 33 -3.36 2.95 9.38
CA GLN A 33 -3.13 1.49 9.37
C GLN A 33 -3.95 0.74 8.33
N LEU A 34 -4.57 1.47 7.38
CA LEU A 34 -5.22 0.89 6.23
C LEU A 34 -4.17 0.52 5.19
N LEU A 35 -4.30 -0.68 4.64
CA LEU A 35 -3.53 -1.14 3.49
C LEU A 35 -4.52 -1.39 2.36
N ARG A 36 -4.25 -0.85 1.17
CA ARG A 36 -5.07 -1.06 -0.02
C ARG A 36 -4.22 -1.52 -1.18
N GLN A 37 -4.74 -2.48 -1.93
CA GLN A 37 -4.15 -2.92 -3.18
C GLN A 37 -5.04 -2.46 -4.33
N PHE A 38 -4.43 -1.86 -5.34
CA PHE A 38 -5.08 -1.44 -6.56
C PHE A 38 -4.43 -2.10 -7.77
N ASP A 39 -5.23 -2.35 -8.80
CA ASP A 39 -4.73 -2.39 -10.17
C ASP A 39 -4.65 -0.95 -10.66
N TRP A 40 -3.42 -0.46 -10.87
CA TRP A 40 -3.24 0.92 -11.25
C TRP A 40 -3.66 1.16 -12.70
N ARG A 41 -3.65 0.18 -13.61
CA ARG A 41 -4.09 0.40 -15.00
C ARG A 41 -5.59 0.65 -15.09
N THR A 42 -6.36 0.00 -14.23
CA THR A 42 -7.83 0.12 -14.21
C THR A 42 -8.35 1.09 -13.14
N SER A 43 -7.49 1.57 -12.23
CA SER A 43 -7.89 2.36 -11.04
C SER A 43 -8.85 1.60 -10.12
N THR A 44 -8.78 0.27 -10.12
CA THR A 44 -9.69 -0.55 -9.31
C THR A 44 -9.04 -0.90 -7.99
N CYS A 45 -9.72 -0.64 -6.88
CA CYS A 45 -9.33 -1.16 -5.57
C CYS A 45 -9.65 -2.65 -5.51
N LEU A 46 -8.62 -3.49 -5.53
CA LEU A 46 -8.77 -4.94 -5.51
C LEU A 46 -9.00 -5.46 -4.09
N ARG A 47 -8.26 -4.91 -3.11
CA ARG A 47 -8.29 -5.39 -1.72
C ARG A 47 -8.08 -4.24 -0.75
N THR A 48 -8.68 -4.37 0.43
CA THR A 48 -8.52 -3.45 1.56
C THR A 48 -8.35 -4.25 2.84
N TRP A 49 -7.28 -3.98 3.58
CA TRP A 49 -7.03 -4.58 4.89
C TRP A 49 -6.94 -3.48 5.94
N LYS A 50 -7.63 -3.70 7.06
CA LYS A 50 -7.65 -2.77 8.20
C LYS A 50 -6.81 -3.33 9.33
N SER A 51 -6.10 -2.45 10.03
CA SER A 51 -5.37 -2.80 11.26
C SER A 51 -4.34 -3.93 11.08
N VAL A 52 -3.68 -3.96 9.93
CA VAL A 52 -2.65 -4.97 9.63
C VAL A 52 -1.39 -4.82 10.50
N HIS A 53 -1.10 -3.59 10.90
CA HIS A 53 -0.12 -3.22 11.92
C HIS A 53 -0.83 -2.47 13.05
N LYS A 54 -0.27 -2.46 14.25
CA LYS A 54 -0.81 -1.71 15.40
C LYS A 54 -0.47 -0.22 15.36
N ASN A 55 0.35 0.19 14.40
CA ASN A 55 0.77 1.56 14.18
C ASN A 55 1.07 1.77 12.68
N THR A 56 1.34 3.02 12.27
CA THR A 56 1.60 3.38 10.87
C THR A 56 2.68 2.50 10.24
N ILE A 57 2.41 2.01 9.03
CA ILE A 57 3.40 1.34 8.19
C ILE A 57 4.33 2.41 7.61
N THR A 58 5.63 2.28 7.86
CA THR A 58 6.63 3.27 7.47
C THR A 58 7.40 2.87 6.22
N CYS A 59 7.40 1.58 5.86
CA CYS A 59 8.04 1.10 4.64
C CYS A 59 7.41 -0.20 4.13
N MET A 60 7.50 -0.43 2.81
CA MET A 60 7.03 -1.65 2.16
C MET A 60 7.87 -2.00 0.95
N THR A 61 7.99 -3.29 0.63
CA THR A 61 8.59 -3.74 -0.63
C THR A 61 8.08 -5.12 -1.05
N PHE A 62 7.93 -5.34 -2.35
CA PHE A 62 7.67 -6.66 -2.90
C PHE A 62 8.98 -7.44 -3.05
N ASN A 63 8.91 -8.76 -2.95
CA ASN A 63 10.01 -9.60 -3.40
C ASN A 63 10.10 -9.58 -4.95
N PRO A 64 11.22 -10.06 -5.57
CA PRO A 64 11.41 -9.98 -7.02
C PRO A 64 10.34 -10.69 -7.86
N SER A 65 9.73 -11.74 -7.34
CA SER A 65 8.63 -12.45 -8.01
C SER A 65 7.25 -11.83 -7.78
N GLY A 66 7.14 -10.86 -6.87
CA GLY A 66 5.87 -10.24 -6.44
C GLY A 66 4.92 -11.17 -5.69
N SER A 67 5.38 -12.35 -5.29
CA SER A 67 4.59 -13.32 -4.53
C SER A 67 4.50 -12.97 -3.04
N LEU A 68 5.44 -12.16 -2.54
CA LEU A 68 5.47 -11.73 -1.15
C LEU A 68 5.56 -10.20 -1.04
N LEU A 69 4.89 -9.65 -0.04
CA LEU A 69 5.04 -8.25 0.37
C LEU A 69 5.61 -8.18 1.79
N ALA A 70 6.70 -7.46 1.97
CA ALA A 70 7.22 -7.11 3.29
C ALA A 70 6.71 -5.73 3.71
N THR A 71 6.23 -5.60 4.94
CA THR A 71 5.73 -4.34 5.52
C THR A 71 6.40 -4.08 6.88
N GLY A 72 6.99 -2.91 7.07
CA GLY A 72 7.60 -2.47 8.33
C GLY A 72 6.78 -1.37 8.99
N GLY A 73 6.48 -1.51 10.29
CA GLY A 73 5.63 -0.59 11.03
C GLY A 73 6.30 0.11 12.20
N ALA A 74 5.75 1.26 12.58
CA ALA A 74 6.06 1.95 13.84
C ALA A 74 5.56 1.20 15.10
N ASP A 75 5.05 -0.02 14.92
CA ASP A 75 4.71 -0.96 15.99
C ASP A 75 5.86 -1.92 16.33
N PHE A 76 7.06 -1.63 15.82
CA PHE A 76 8.29 -2.41 15.99
C PHE A 76 8.21 -3.81 15.37
N THR A 77 7.33 -4.02 14.40
CA THR A 77 7.22 -5.31 13.70
C THR A 77 7.44 -5.17 12.20
N VAL A 78 7.96 -6.25 11.62
CA VAL A 78 7.95 -6.50 10.18
C VAL A 78 7.01 -7.68 9.92
N LYS A 79 6.14 -7.54 8.92
CA LYS A 79 5.21 -8.60 8.51
C LYS A 79 5.50 -8.98 7.06
N ILE A 80 5.32 -10.27 6.77
CA ILE A 80 5.46 -10.84 5.43
C ILE A 80 4.10 -11.42 5.06
N TRP A 81 3.61 -11.08 3.87
CA TRP A 81 2.32 -11.47 3.33
C TRP A 81 2.52 -12.25 2.04
#